data_AF-A0A7S2B7W4-F1
#
_entry.id   AF-A0A7S2B7W4-F1
#
_cell.length_a   1.000
_cell.length_b   1.000
_cell.length_c   1.000
_cell.angle_alpha   90.00
_cell.angle_beta   90.00
_cell.angle_gamma   90.00
#
_symmetry.space_group_name_H-M   'P 1'
#
loop_
_entity.id
_entity.type
_entity.pdbx_description
1 polymer ?
#
loop_
_entity_poly.entity_id
_entity_poly.type
_entity_poly.pdbx_seq_one_letter_code
_entity_poly.pdbx_strand_id
1 'polypeptide(L)'
;DYPDVTFVLQVGLTTKEQYIHRLGRTARAGKGGKGLLLLADFEARAMASELRTLPIKNSTVVLSPNDPSVNPVADALNRVYQRVANENDPLNKSACQSYQAWLGFYNGNLRKLGWNKQQLVETANYYSQCIGCPYPPALERKTVGKMGLKGVPGLNIN
;
A
#
# COMPACT_ATOMS: atom_id res chain seq x y z
N ASP A 1 -12.09 -7.20 -21.32
CA ASP A 1 -12.63 -8.21 -20.40
C ASP A 1 -11.57 -9.30 -20.22
N TYR A 2 -11.41 -9.87 -19.03
CA TYR A 2 -10.43 -10.93 -18.78
C TYR A 2 -11.19 -12.23 -18.51
N PRO A 3 -11.13 -13.22 -19.42
CA PRO A 3 -11.78 -14.49 -19.18
C PRO A 3 -11.11 -15.21 -18.00
N ASP A 4 -11.91 -15.94 -17.23
CA ASP A 4 -11.43 -16.95 -16.26
C ASP A 4 -10.54 -16.46 -15.12
N VAL A 5 -10.74 -15.22 -14.68
CA VAL A 5 -10.10 -14.71 -13.45
C VAL A 5 -10.64 -15.50 -12.24
N THR A 6 -9.77 -16.23 -11.56
CA THR A 6 -10.11 -17.05 -10.39
C THR A 6 -9.97 -16.31 -9.06
N PHE A 7 -9.12 -15.29 -9.01
CA PHE A 7 -8.82 -14.55 -7.80
C PHE A 7 -8.57 -13.07 -8.07
N VAL A 8 -9.13 -12.20 -7.22
CA VAL A 8 -8.89 -10.76 -7.23
C VAL A 8 -8.29 -10.36 -5.88
N LEU A 9 -7.03 -9.94 -5.88
CA LEU A 9 -6.38 -9.31 -4.73
C LEU A 9 -6.45 -7.79 -4.88
N GLN A 10 -7.00 -7.12 -3.87
CA GLN A 10 -6.98 -5.67 -3.74
C GLN A 10 -6.14 -5.31 -2.52
N VAL A 11 -5.17 -4.41 -2.70
CA VAL A 11 -4.27 -3.97 -1.62
C VAL A 11 -4.44 -2.47 -1.43
N GLY A 12 -4.68 -2.07 -0.19
CA GLY A 12 -4.76 -0.67 0.21
C GLY A 12 -6.16 -0.07 0.14
N LEU A 13 -6.25 1.18 0.62
CA LEU A 13 -7.45 1.97 0.76
C LEU A 13 -8.23 2.08 -0.56
N THR A 14 -9.55 1.88 -0.48
CA THR A 14 -10.45 2.02 -1.62
C THR A 14 -11.82 2.58 -1.19
N THR A 15 -12.80 2.55 -2.08
CA THR A 15 -14.21 2.81 -1.78
C THR A 15 -15.04 1.55 -1.98
N LYS A 16 -16.21 1.47 -1.35
CA LYS A 16 -17.18 0.39 -1.56
C LYS A 16 -17.45 0.11 -3.05
N GLU A 17 -17.71 1.15 -3.83
CA GLU A 17 -18.07 1.04 -5.25
C GLU A 17 -16.90 0.50 -6.06
N GLN A 18 -15.70 1.04 -5.83
CA GLN A 18 -14.48 0.56 -6.49
C GLN A 18 -14.16 -0.89 -6.12
N TYR A 19 -14.31 -1.25 -4.84
CA TYR A 19 -14.14 -2.62 -4.38
C TYR A 19 -15.06 -3.58 -5.13
N ILE A 20 -16.36 -3.26 -5.24
CA ILE A 20 -17.35 -4.08 -5.95
C ILE A 20 -17.01 -4.18 -7.44
N HIS A 21 -16.69 -3.06 -8.09
CA HIS A 21 -16.35 -3.04 -9.53
C HIS A 21 -15.08 -3.85 -9.87
N ARG A 22 -14.10 -3.86 -8.95
CA ARG A 22 -12.89 -4.67 -9.07
C ARG A 22 -13.16 -6.14 -8.77
N LEU A 23 -13.96 -6.44 -7.74
CA LEU A 23 -14.36 -7.81 -7.42
C LEU A 23 -15.14 -8.47 -8.56
N GLY A 24 -15.99 -7.70 -9.26
CA GLY A 24 -16.72 -8.17 -10.43
C GLY A 24 -15.86 -8.55 -11.64
N ARG A 25 -14.52 -8.56 -11.52
CA ARG A 25 -13.61 -9.13 -12.53
C ARG A 25 -13.49 -10.65 -12.41
N THR A 26 -13.80 -11.24 -11.25
CA THR A 26 -13.89 -12.70 -11.07
C THR A 26 -15.37 -13.15 -11.04
N ALA A 27 -15.60 -14.46 -10.89
CA ALA A 27 -16.92 -15.09 -10.81
C ALA A 27 -17.87 -14.75 -11.97
N ARG A 28 -17.33 -14.66 -13.19
CA ARG A 28 -18.11 -14.36 -14.41
C ARG A 28 -18.62 -15.64 -15.07
N ALA A 29 -19.70 -15.51 -15.85
CA ALA A 29 -20.28 -16.60 -16.65
C ALA A 29 -20.60 -17.88 -15.85
N GLY A 30 -21.08 -17.72 -14.61
CA GLY A 30 -21.45 -18.85 -13.73
C GLY A 30 -20.26 -19.59 -13.11
N LYS A 31 -19.02 -19.15 -13.35
CA LYS A 31 -17.83 -19.73 -12.70
C LYS A 31 -17.65 -19.18 -11.29
N GLY A 32 -17.02 -19.97 -10.41
CA GLY A 32 -16.62 -19.51 -9.09
C GLY A 32 -15.48 -18.50 -9.13
N GLY A 33 -15.32 -17.72 -8.06
CA GLY A 33 -14.28 -16.71 -7.94
C GLY A 33 -14.03 -16.33 -6.49
N LYS A 34 -12.81 -15.91 -6.17
CA LYS A 34 -12.41 -15.48 -4.84
C LYS A 34 -11.90 -14.03 -4.87
N GLY A 35 -12.16 -13.29 -3.81
CA GLY A 35 -11.64 -11.94 -3.63
C GLY A 35 -11.00 -11.78 -2.26
N LEU A 36 -9.88 -11.06 -2.19
CA LEU A 36 -9.25 -10.67 -0.94
C LEU A 36 -8.98 -9.16 -0.96
N LEU A 37 -9.38 -8.49 0.10
CA LEU A 37 -9.06 -7.09 0.36
C LEU A 37 -8.04 -7.06 1.50
N LEU A 38 -6.81 -6.67 1.19
CA LEU A 38 -5.71 -6.53 2.14
C LEU A 38 -5.55 -5.06 2.52
N LEU A 39 -5.76 -4.75 3.79
CA LEU A 39 -5.71 -3.40 4.35
C LEU A 39 -4.72 -3.35 5.50
N ALA A 40 -3.99 -2.24 5.61
CA ALA A 40 -3.35 -1.87 6.86
C ALA A 40 -4.40 -1.42 7.89
N ASP A 41 -4.05 -1.47 9.17
CA ASP A 41 -4.99 -1.18 10.27
C ASP A 41 -5.65 0.20 10.15
N PHE A 42 -4.89 1.22 9.71
CA PHE A 42 -5.43 2.56 9.54
C PHE A 42 -6.45 2.65 8.40
N GLU A 43 -6.28 1.86 7.35
CA GLU A 43 -7.21 1.81 6.22
C GLU A 43 -8.47 1.03 6.59
N ALA A 44 -8.31 -0.10 7.29
CA ALA A 44 -9.42 -0.89 7.80
C ALA A 44 -10.31 -0.06 8.73
N ARG A 45 -9.72 0.74 9.63
CA ARG A 45 -10.47 1.71 10.46
C ARG A 45 -11.20 2.75 9.60
N ALA A 46 -10.51 3.34 8.63
CA ALA A 46 -11.09 4.36 7.76
C ALA A 46 -12.22 3.83 6.86
N MET A 47 -12.20 2.54 6.54
CA MET A 47 -13.22 1.87 5.72
C MET A 47 -14.28 1.12 6.54
N ALA A 48 -14.21 1.14 7.87
CA ALA A 48 -15.03 0.27 8.72
C ALA A 48 -16.54 0.42 8.48
N SER A 49 -17.03 1.65 8.27
CA SER A 49 -18.45 1.91 7.98
C SER A 49 -18.87 1.37 6.60
N GLU A 50 -18.04 1.57 5.58
CA GLU A 50 -18.28 1.08 4.22
C GLU A 50 -18.31 -0.45 4.17
N LEU A 51 -17.33 -1.09 4.81
CA LEU A 51 -17.17 -2.55 4.82
C LEU A 51 -18.26 -3.27 5.64
N ARG A 52 -18.80 -2.65 6.69
CA ARG A 52 -19.92 -3.22 7.49
C ARG A 52 -21.16 -3.53 6.66
N THR A 53 -21.37 -2.80 5.57
CA THR A 53 -22.52 -3.02 4.68
C THR A 53 -22.33 -4.16 3.69
N LEU A 54 -21.14 -4.77 3.66
CA LEU A 54 -20.78 -5.84 2.76
C LEU A 54 -20.63 -7.16 3.55
N PRO A 55 -20.98 -8.32 2.95
CA PRO A 55 -20.81 -9.62 3.58
C PRO A 55 -19.33 -10.08 3.53
N ILE A 56 -18.39 -9.25 3.97
CA ILE A 56 -16.96 -9.56 4.00
C ILE A 56 -16.64 -10.28 5.31
N LYS A 57 -15.93 -11.41 5.19
CA LYS A 57 -15.41 -12.15 6.34
C LYS A 57 -13.96 -11.74 6.59
N ASN A 58 -13.66 -11.38 7.83
CA ASN A 58 -12.27 -11.17 8.23
C ASN A 58 -11.52 -12.50 8.15
N SER A 59 -10.35 -12.46 7.53
CA SER A 59 -9.43 -13.59 7.47
C SER A 59 -8.19 -13.24 8.28
N THR A 60 -7.88 -14.04 9.28
CA THR A 60 -6.60 -13.95 9.99
C THR A 60 -5.63 -14.93 9.36
N VAL A 61 -4.56 -14.42 8.76
CA VAL A 61 -3.44 -15.26 8.34
C VAL A 61 -2.51 -15.39 9.54
N VAL A 62 -2.45 -16.57 10.13
CA VAL A 62 -1.46 -16.90 11.16
C VAL A 62 -0.29 -17.57 10.45
N LEU A 63 0.81 -16.84 10.30
CA LEU A 63 2.07 -17.43 9.85
C LEU A 63 2.73 -18.10 11.05
N SER A 64 2.96 -19.41 10.96
CA SER A 64 3.77 -20.11 11.96
C SER A 64 5.25 -19.74 11.74
N PRO A 65 6.03 -19.43 12.79
CA PRO A 65 7.47 -19.24 12.65
C PRO A 65 8.20 -20.45 12.04
N ASN A 66 7.61 -21.64 12.18
CA ASN A 66 8.12 -22.88 11.61
C ASN A 66 7.51 -23.21 10.24
N ASP A 67 6.72 -22.30 9.64
CA ASP A 67 6.19 -22.51 8.30
C ASP A 67 7.37 -22.51 7.30
N PRO A 68 7.54 -23.59 6.51
CA PRO A 68 8.68 -23.72 5.60
C PRO A 68 8.72 -22.64 4.50
N SER A 69 7.63 -21.88 4.30
CA SER A 69 7.59 -20.74 3.40
C SER A 69 8.23 -19.46 3.96
N VAL A 70 8.45 -19.37 5.28
CA VAL A 70 8.95 -18.14 5.93
C VAL A 70 10.40 -17.81 5.53
N ASN A 71 11.30 -18.80 5.57
CA ASN A 71 12.71 -18.59 5.24
C ASN A 71 12.90 -18.16 3.76
N PRO A 72 12.30 -18.83 2.77
CA PRO A 72 12.36 -18.37 1.38
C PRO A 72 11.84 -16.94 1.14
N VAL A 73 10.80 -16.53 1.88
CA VAL A 73 10.25 -15.17 1.81
C VAL A 73 11.22 -14.16 2.39
N ALA A 74 11.83 -14.45 3.55
CA ALA A 74 12.83 -13.57 4.15
C ALA A 74 14.04 -13.36 3.23
N ASP A 75 14.54 -14.43 2.60
CA ASP A 75 15.65 -14.34 1.64
C ASP A 75 15.27 -13.53 0.39
N ALA A 76 14.05 -13.70 -0.11
CA ALA A 76 13.54 -12.93 -1.24
C ALA A 76 13.43 -11.44 -0.89
N LEU A 77 12.92 -11.11 0.31
CA LEU A 77 12.85 -9.72 0.79
C LEU A 77 14.23 -9.11 0.93
N ASN A 78 15.20 -9.82 1.50
CA ASN A 78 16.57 -9.34 1.61
C ASN A 78 17.16 -9.00 0.23
N ARG A 79 16.98 -9.87 -0.77
CA ARG A 79 17.41 -9.58 -2.16
C ARG A 79 16.74 -8.34 -2.73
N VAL A 80 15.45 -8.15 -2.48
CA VAL A 80 14.70 -6.96 -2.93
C VAL A 80 15.23 -5.71 -2.23
N TYR A 81 15.45 -5.74 -0.92
CA TYR A 81 15.93 -4.60 -0.15
C TYR A 81 17.33 -4.18 -0.57
N GLN A 82 18.24 -5.12 -0.83
CA GLN A 82 19.58 -4.79 -1.36
C GLN A 82 19.50 -4.07 -2.72
N ARG A 83 18.56 -4.48 -3.58
CA ARG A 83 18.32 -3.80 -4.87
C ARG A 83 17.69 -2.42 -4.69
N VAL A 84 16.74 -2.26 -3.77
CA VAL A 84 16.15 -0.96 -3.45
C VAL A 84 17.21 0.00 -2.86
N ALA A 85 18.13 -0.50 -2.05
CA ALA A 85 19.19 0.31 -1.44
C ALA A 85 20.29 0.72 -2.45
N ASN A 86 20.44 0.01 -3.56
CA ASN A 86 21.41 0.36 -4.61
C ASN A 86 20.86 1.46 -5.53
N GLU A 87 21.40 2.68 -5.41
CA GLU A 87 20.99 3.85 -6.21
C GLU A 87 21.11 3.65 -7.74
N ASN A 88 21.95 2.72 -8.20
CA ASN A 88 22.10 2.39 -9.62
C ASN A 88 21.14 1.29 -10.11
N ASP A 89 20.43 0.59 -9.23
CA ASP A 89 19.42 -0.40 -9.62
C ASP A 89 18.11 0.30 -9.99
N PRO A 90 17.46 -0.05 -11.12
CA PRO A 90 16.15 0.50 -11.48
C PRO A 90 15.08 0.39 -10.37
N LEU A 91 15.19 -0.61 -9.49
CA LEU A 91 14.25 -0.81 -8.40
C LEU A 91 14.32 0.29 -7.34
N ASN A 92 15.49 0.92 -7.12
CA ASN A 92 15.61 2.10 -6.26
C ASN A 92 14.73 3.24 -6.79
N LYS A 93 14.82 3.54 -8.10
CA LYS A 93 14.00 4.57 -8.74
C LYS A 93 12.51 4.26 -8.62
N SER A 94 12.10 3.01 -8.83
CA SER A 94 10.72 2.59 -8.65
C SER A 94 10.25 2.74 -7.19
N ALA A 95 11.09 2.44 -6.21
CA ALA A 95 10.77 2.63 -4.79
C ALA A 95 10.59 4.12 -4.44
N CYS A 96 11.47 5.00 -4.93
CA CYS A 96 11.35 6.45 -4.76
C CYS A 96 10.04 6.99 -5.37
N GLN A 97 9.70 6.55 -6.58
CA GLN A 97 8.44 6.91 -7.23
C GLN A 97 7.23 6.36 -6.47
N SER A 98 7.33 5.15 -5.94
CA SER A 98 6.29 4.51 -5.14
C SER A 98 6.04 5.29 -3.85
N TYR A 99 7.08 5.72 -3.13
CA TYR A 99 6.99 6.58 -1.96
C TYR A 99 6.28 7.91 -2.28
N GLN A 100 6.69 8.61 -3.35
CA GLN A 100 6.05 9.86 -3.76
C GLN A 100 4.57 9.67 -4.12
N ALA A 101 4.23 8.59 -4.83
CA ALA A 101 2.86 8.27 -5.21
C ALA A 101 2.01 7.91 -3.98
N TRP A 102 2.55 7.09 -3.06
CA TRP A 102 1.91 6.73 -1.79
C TRP A 102 1.60 7.99 -0.97
N LEU A 103 2.62 8.84 -0.76
CA LEU A 103 2.47 10.09 -0.03
C LEU A 103 1.39 10.97 -0.67
N GLY A 104 1.42 11.16 -1.99
CA GLY A 104 0.41 11.94 -2.72
C GLY A 104 -1.00 11.37 -2.60
N PHE A 105 -1.16 10.05 -2.72
CA PHE A 105 -2.45 9.38 -2.63
C PHE A 105 -3.10 9.57 -1.25
N TYR A 106 -2.37 9.30 -0.16
CA TYR A 106 -2.94 9.46 1.19
C TYR A 106 -3.06 10.93 1.60
N ASN A 107 -2.24 11.82 1.03
CA ASN A 107 -2.43 13.26 1.19
C ASN A 107 -3.79 13.75 0.67
N GLY A 108 -4.31 13.15 -0.40
CA GLY A 108 -5.66 13.39 -0.89
C GLY A 108 -6.77 12.78 -0.03
N ASN A 109 -6.43 11.88 0.89
CA ASN A 109 -7.37 11.11 1.70
C ASN A 109 -7.32 11.42 3.20
N LEU A 110 -6.60 12.48 3.61
CA LEU A 110 -6.41 12.85 5.03
C LEU A 110 -7.71 12.92 5.83
N ARG A 111 -8.77 13.52 5.25
CA ARG A 111 -10.08 13.61 5.91
C ARG A 111 -10.69 12.24 6.20
N LYS A 112 -10.59 11.31 5.26
CA LYS A 112 -11.10 9.94 5.41
C LYS A 112 -10.31 9.18 6.47
N LEU A 113 -9.01 9.44 6.55
CA LEU A 113 -8.12 8.83 7.52
C LEU A 113 -8.14 9.50 8.91
N GLY A 114 -8.69 10.72 9.01
CA GLY A 114 -8.61 11.53 10.23
C GLY A 114 -7.18 11.97 10.56
N TRP A 115 -6.32 12.14 9.55
CA TRP A 115 -4.91 12.49 9.74
C TRP A 115 -4.61 13.96 9.52
N ASN A 116 -3.62 14.46 10.25
CA ASN A 116 -2.91 15.68 9.88
C ASN A 116 -1.70 15.38 8.96
N LYS A 117 -1.05 16.42 8.45
CA LYS A 117 0.08 16.29 7.51
C LYS A 117 1.31 15.63 8.15
N GLN A 118 1.52 15.81 9.46
CA GLN A 118 2.63 15.19 10.18
C GLN A 118 2.45 13.67 10.26
N GLN A 119 1.26 13.20 10.67
CA GLN A 119 0.93 11.76 10.71
C GLN A 119 1.07 11.10 9.34
N LEU A 120 0.69 11.82 8.28
CA LEU A 120 0.91 11.37 6.90
C LEU A 120 2.40 11.16 6.60
N VAL A 121 3.27 12.13 6.93
CA VAL A 121 4.71 12.03 6.66
C VAL A 121 5.34 10.93 7.51
N GLU A 122 5.00 10.83 8.79
CA GLU A 122 5.46 9.76 9.68
C GLU A 122 5.10 8.38 9.11
N THR A 123 3.85 8.21 8.66
CA THR A 123 3.41 6.93 8.09
C THR A 123 4.03 6.66 6.71
N ALA A 124 4.25 7.69 5.88
CA ALA A 124 4.95 7.55 4.61
C ALA A 124 6.41 7.11 4.83
N ASN A 125 7.07 7.67 5.84
CA ASN A 125 8.43 7.29 6.20
C ASN A 125 8.49 5.85 6.67
N TYR A 126 7.54 5.40 7.49
CA TYR A 126 7.41 3.99 7.85
C TYR A 126 7.19 3.11 6.61
N TYR A 127 6.30 3.50 5.70
CA TYR A 127 6.09 2.80 4.43
C TYR A 127 7.38 2.67 3.60
N SER A 128 8.20 3.73 3.53
CA SER A 128 9.49 3.68 2.83
C SER A 128 10.43 2.60 3.38
N GLN A 129 10.44 2.40 4.70
CA GLN A 129 11.20 1.32 5.34
C GLN A 129 10.63 -0.06 4.98
N CYS A 130 9.30 -0.23 4.97
CA CYS A 130 8.66 -1.49 4.59
C CYS A 130 9.00 -1.94 3.16
N ILE A 131 9.23 -0.99 2.25
CA ILE A 131 9.63 -1.27 0.87
C ILE A 131 11.16 -1.33 0.68
N GLY A 132 11.94 -1.24 1.76
CA GLY A 132 13.39 -1.42 1.75
C GLY A 132 14.22 -0.17 1.49
N CYS A 133 13.63 1.03 1.55
CA CYS A 133 14.41 2.26 1.45
C CYS A 133 15.24 2.46 2.74
N PRO A 134 16.56 2.74 2.63
CA PRO A 134 17.42 2.96 3.80
C PRO A 134 17.10 4.28 4.54
N TYR A 135 16.55 5.26 3.83
CA TYR A 135 16.08 6.54 4.34
C TYR A 135 14.87 7.01 3.52
N PRO A 136 14.05 7.94 4.04
CA PRO A 136 12.98 8.54 3.26
C PRO A 136 13.50 9.09 1.91
N PRO A 137 12.93 8.66 0.77
CA PRO A 137 13.34 9.14 -0.53
C PRO A 137 13.25 10.67 -0.65
N ALA A 138 14.24 11.28 -1.31
CA ALA A 138 14.28 12.72 -1.51
C ALA A 138 13.14 13.20 -2.42
N LEU A 139 12.50 14.31 -2.05
CA LEU A 139 11.42 14.93 -2.81
C LEU A 139 11.77 16.36 -3.21
N GLU A 140 11.54 16.69 -4.48
CA GLU A 140 11.81 18.04 -4.98
C GLU A 140 11.03 19.09 -4.19
N ARG A 141 11.66 20.22 -3.85
CA ARG A 141 10.97 21.36 -3.21
C ARG A 141 9.65 21.74 -3.88
N LYS A 142 9.59 21.66 -5.22
CA LYS A 142 8.39 21.95 -6.01
C LYS A 142 7.27 20.94 -5.71
N THR A 143 7.60 19.65 -5.62
CA THR A 143 6.66 18.58 -5.28
C THR A 143 6.12 18.76 -3.86
N VAL A 144 6.99 18.97 -2.88
CA VAL A 144 6.60 19.27 -1.49
C VAL A 144 5.69 20.50 -1.42
N GLY A 145 6.01 21.54 -2.19
CA GLY A 145 5.19 22.74 -2.33
C GLY A 145 3.79 22.45 -2.87
N LYS A 146 3.69 21.72 -3.99
CA LYS A 146 2.40 21.35 -4.61
C LYS A 146 1.54 20.46 -3.70
N MET A 147 2.15 19.61 -2.89
CA MET A 147 1.45 18.75 -1.93
C MET A 147 1.02 19.50 -0.65
N GLY A 148 1.43 20.76 -0.48
CA GLY A 148 1.17 21.54 0.73
C GLY A 148 1.85 20.94 1.96
N LEU A 149 3.07 20.43 1.79
CA LEU A 149 3.86 19.79 2.84
C LEU A 149 5.07 20.62 3.29
N LYS A 150 5.14 21.91 2.89
CA LYS A 150 6.22 22.81 3.31
C LYS A 150 6.21 22.94 4.83
N GLY A 151 7.39 22.78 5.44
CA GLY A 151 7.58 22.91 6.89
C GLY A 151 7.11 21.71 7.72
N VAL A 152 6.58 20.65 7.10
CA VAL A 152 6.26 19.41 7.81
C VAL A 152 7.56 18.64 8.07
N PRO A 153 7.87 18.28 9.32
CA PRO A 153 9.11 17.58 9.66
C PRO A 153 9.14 16.15 9.09
N GLY A 154 10.34 15.61 8.88
CA GLY A 154 10.55 14.22 8.48
C GLY A 154 10.65 13.98 6.97
N LEU A 155 10.45 15.00 6.13
CA LEU A 155 10.70 14.89 4.69
C LEU A 155 12.17 15.12 4.35
N ASN A 156 12.72 14.28 3.49
CA ASN A 156 14.00 14.52 2.82
C ASN A 156 13.75 15.39 1.57
N ILE A 157 14.33 16.58 1.51
CA ILE A 157 14.04 17.58 0.48
C ILE A 157 15.33 17.92 -0.28
N ASN A 158 15.30 17.72 -1.59
CA ASN A 158 16.31 18.21 -2.54
C ASN A 158 15.87 19.56 -3.16
#